data_AF-A0ABC8RC58-F1
#
_entry.id   AF-A0ABC8RC58-F1
#
_cell.length_a   1.000
_cell.length_b   1.000
_cell.length_c   1.000
_cell.angle_alpha   90.00
_cell.angle_beta   90.00
_cell.angle_gamma   90.00
#
_symmetry.space_group_name_H-M   'P 1'
#
loop_
_entity.id
_entity.type
_entity.pdbx_description
1 polymer ?
#
loop_
_entity_poly.entity_id
_entity_poly.type
_entity_poly.pdbx_seq_one_letter_code
_entity_poly.pdbx_strand_id
1 'polypeptide(L)'
;MAEEAVLGFLEKNEEIADSGQFAAEHGLSHDDVVNVIKSLNGYRLVDAQDIKRERWVSTNEGKTYAAGGSPEVQLLLAIPPEGISREELQVMNPLVLDYCAIEELWVHA
;
A
#
# COMPACT_ATOMS: atom_id res chain seq x y z
N MET A 1 -13.46 -16.41 -26.06
CA MET A 1 -13.50 -16.76 -24.62
C MET A 1 -12.12 -16.53 -24.00
N ALA A 2 -11.97 -16.45 -22.67
CA ALA A 2 -10.66 -16.18 -22.04
C ALA A 2 -9.61 -17.28 -22.34
N GLU A 3 -10.04 -18.53 -22.41
CA GLU A 3 -9.19 -19.68 -22.78
C GLU A 3 -8.65 -19.58 -24.21
N GLU A 4 -9.51 -19.28 -25.19
CA GLU A 4 -9.11 -19.09 -26.59
C GLU A 4 -8.11 -17.93 -26.73
N ALA A 5 -8.27 -16.87 -25.94
CA ALA A 5 -7.34 -15.74 -25.94
C ALA A 5 -5.96 -16.15 -25.37
N VAL A 6 -5.93 -16.86 -24.24
CA VAL A 6 -4.68 -17.32 -23.62
C VAL A 6 -3.93 -18.29 -24.53
N LEU A 7 -4.60 -19.35 -25.00
CA LEU A 7 -3.97 -20.35 -25.85
C LEU A 7 -3.62 -19.80 -27.23
N GLY A 8 -4.49 -18.97 -27.83
CA GLY A 8 -4.21 -18.33 -29.12
C GLY A 8 -3.07 -17.31 -29.05
N PHE A 9 -2.82 -16.71 -27.89
CA PHE A 9 -1.65 -15.87 -27.67
C PHE A 9 -0.38 -16.70 -27.52
N LEU A 10 -0.42 -17.78 -26.72
CA LEU A 10 0.70 -18.70 -26.51
C LEU A 10 1.07 -19.53 -27.76
N GLU A 11 0.16 -19.65 -28.73
CA GLU A 11 0.49 -20.27 -30.04
C GLU A 11 1.48 -19.41 -30.84
N LYS A 12 1.44 -18.09 -30.66
CA LYS A 12 2.23 -17.11 -31.43
C LYS A 12 3.38 -16.50 -30.64
N ASN A 13 3.36 -16.63 -29.33
CA ASN A 13 4.30 -16.03 -28.39
C ASN A 13 4.76 -17.09 -27.40
N GLU A 14 6.01 -17.02 -26.95
CA GLU A 14 6.56 -18.04 -26.05
C GLU A 14 5.96 -18.01 -24.64
N GLU A 15 5.58 -16.82 -24.16
CA GLU A 15 5.07 -16.64 -22.79
C GLU A 15 4.10 -15.47 -22.66
N ILE A 16 3.29 -15.51 -21.59
CA ILE A 16 2.53 -14.36 -21.08
C ILE A 16 3.23 -13.90 -19.80
N ALA A 17 3.97 -12.79 -19.89
CA ALA A 17 4.78 -12.30 -18.77
C ALA A 17 3.96 -11.81 -17.56
N ASP A 18 2.75 -11.28 -17.79
CA ASP A 18 1.87 -10.75 -16.73
C ASP A 18 0.40 -10.96 -17.11
N SER A 19 -0.30 -11.81 -16.35
CA SER A 19 -1.71 -12.12 -16.59
C SER A 19 -2.66 -10.94 -16.31
N GLY A 20 -2.24 -9.95 -15.51
CA GLY A 20 -2.97 -8.70 -15.28
C GLY A 20 -2.88 -7.75 -16.46
N GLN A 21 -1.67 -7.55 -17.00
CA GLN A 21 -1.48 -6.74 -18.21
C GLN A 21 -2.19 -7.37 -19.42
N PHE A 22 -2.02 -8.69 -19.59
CA PHE A 22 -2.68 -9.44 -20.66
C PHE A 22 -4.21 -9.28 -20.62
N ALA A 23 -4.81 -9.41 -19.43
CA ALA A 23 -6.25 -9.23 -19.26
C ALA A 23 -6.70 -7.81 -19.65
N ALA A 24 -5.96 -6.78 -19.23
CA ALA A 24 -6.27 -5.39 -19.54
C ALA A 24 -6.19 -5.10 -21.05
N GLU A 25 -5.15 -5.60 -21.73
CA GLU A 25 -4.94 -5.42 -23.17
C GLU A 25 -6.02 -6.10 -24.02
N HIS A 26 -6.53 -7.25 -23.55
CA HIS A 26 -7.54 -8.03 -24.26
C HIS A 26 -8.97 -7.73 -23.80
N GLY A 27 -9.15 -6.76 -22.89
CA GLY A 27 -10.47 -6.38 -22.35
C GLY A 27 -11.15 -7.50 -21.57
N LEU A 28 -10.38 -8.37 -20.93
CA LEU A 28 -10.85 -9.53 -20.17
C LEU A 28 -10.83 -9.25 -18.67
N SER A 29 -11.66 -9.97 -17.91
CA SER A 29 -11.56 -10.01 -16.46
C SER A 29 -10.24 -10.70 -16.06
N HIS A 30 -9.49 -10.06 -15.15
CA HIS A 30 -8.27 -10.67 -14.61
C HIS A 30 -8.55 -12.00 -13.90
N ASP A 31 -9.65 -12.09 -13.16
CA ASP A 31 -10.04 -13.32 -12.46
C ASP A 31 -10.32 -14.46 -13.44
N ASP A 32 -10.97 -14.19 -14.57
CA ASP A 32 -11.25 -15.20 -15.60
C ASP A 32 -9.95 -15.72 -16.23
N VAL A 33 -9.02 -14.82 -16.56
CA VAL A 33 -7.70 -15.19 -17.10
C VAL A 33 -6.91 -16.02 -16.09
N VAL A 34 -6.88 -15.61 -14.81
CA VAL A 34 -6.19 -16.36 -13.74
C VAL A 34 -6.81 -17.75 -13.54
N ASN A 35 -8.14 -17.86 -13.57
CA ASN A 35 -8.82 -19.14 -13.43
C ASN A 35 -8.52 -20.10 -14.59
N VAL A 36 -8.50 -19.59 -15.82
CA VAL A 36 -8.08 -20.35 -17.01
C VAL A 36 -6.63 -20.82 -16.87
N ILE A 37 -5.70 -19.93 -16.55
CA ILE A 37 -4.27 -20.29 -16.39
C ILE A 37 -4.10 -21.36 -15.31
N LYS A 38 -4.79 -21.23 -14.17
CA LYS A 38 -4.78 -22.25 -13.10
C LYS A 38 -5.33 -23.59 -13.58
N SER A 39 -6.42 -23.59 -14.36
CA SER A 39 -6.99 -24.79 -14.95
C SER A 39 -6.00 -25.46 -15.91
N LEU A 40 -5.44 -24.71 -16.87
CA LEU A 40 -4.47 -25.20 -17.85
C LEU A 40 -3.19 -25.74 -17.19
N ASN A 41 -2.70 -25.07 -16.14
CA ASN A 41 -1.57 -25.55 -15.34
C ASN A 41 -1.93 -26.84 -14.57
N GLY A 42 -3.14 -26.94 -14.02
CA GLY A 42 -3.66 -28.17 -13.41
C GLY A 42 -3.68 -29.36 -14.36
N TYR A 43 -3.98 -29.12 -15.64
CA TYR A 43 -3.90 -30.13 -16.72
C TYR A 43 -2.48 -30.32 -17.28
N ARG A 44 -1.46 -29.60 -16.78
CA ARG A 44 -0.07 -29.61 -17.26
C ARG A 44 0.06 -29.25 -18.75
N LEU A 45 -0.83 -28.39 -19.24
CA LEU A 45 -0.78 -27.87 -20.61
C LEU A 45 0.12 -26.64 -20.72
N VAL A 46 0.27 -25.89 -19.63
CA VAL A 46 1.12 -24.71 -19.53
C VAL A 46 1.84 -24.73 -18.19
N ASP A 47 3.05 -24.18 -18.15
CA ASP A 47 3.72 -23.85 -16.90
C ASP A 47 3.27 -22.45 -16.46
N ALA A 48 2.96 -22.29 -15.17
CA ALA A 48 2.56 -20.99 -14.60
C ALA A 48 3.33 -20.72 -13.31
N GLN A 49 3.83 -19.49 -13.17
CA GLN A 49 4.52 -19.02 -11.98
C GLN A 49 3.79 -17.82 -11.38
N ASP A 50 3.58 -17.85 -10.06
CA ASP A 50 2.98 -16.72 -9.35
C ASP A 50 3.99 -15.56 -9.24
N ILE A 51 3.60 -14.39 -9.77
CA ILE A 51 4.39 -13.15 -9.65
C ILE A 51 3.85 -12.37 -8.46
N LYS A 52 4.62 -12.31 -7.37
CA LYS A 52 4.27 -11.51 -6.20
C LYS A 52 4.76 -10.08 -6.37
N ARG A 53 3.83 -9.11 -6.33
CA ARG A 53 4.15 -7.67 -6.29
C ARG A 53 3.62 -7.05 -5.00
N GLU A 54 4.53 -6.48 -4.21
CA GLU A 54 4.20 -5.78 -2.97
C GLU A 54 4.69 -4.34 -3.05
N ARG A 55 3.90 -3.40 -2.54
CA ARG A 55 4.29 -1.99 -2.39
C ARG A 55 3.90 -1.49 -1.01
N TRP A 56 4.79 -0.75 -0.38
CA TRP A 56 4.48 -0.01 0.84
C TRP A 56 3.66 1.22 0.47
N VAL A 57 2.50 1.38 1.11
CA VAL A 57 1.62 2.54 0.91
C VAL A 57 1.41 3.20 2.26
N SER A 58 1.57 4.52 2.30
CA SER A 58 1.30 5.30 3.51
C SER A 58 -0.15 5.12 3.95
N THR A 59 -0.34 4.87 5.24
CA THR A 59 -1.64 4.94 5.89
C THR A 59 -2.20 6.36 5.77
N ASN A 60 -3.50 6.53 5.99
CA ASN A 60 -4.10 7.88 6.00
C ASN A 60 -3.41 8.79 7.03
N GLU A 61 -3.10 8.23 8.20
CA GLU A 61 -2.30 8.88 9.24
C GLU A 61 -0.89 9.25 8.78
N GLY A 62 -0.17 8.31 8.13
CA GLY A 62 1.16 8.57 7.59
C GLY A 62 1.17 9.65 6.51
N LYS A 63 0.09 9.79 5.72
CA LYS A 63 -0.04 10.88 4.75
C LYS A 63 -0.20 12.23 5.45
N THR A 64 -0.98 12.30 6.54
CA THR A 64 -1.07 13.53 7.36
C THR A 64 0.28 13.91 7.95
N TYR A 65 1.06 12.94 8.46
CA TYR A 65 2.39 13.23 9.00
C TYR A 65 3.41 13.61 7.92
N ALA A 66 3.33 13.01 6.74
CA ALA A 66 4.18 13.39 5.61
C ALA A 66 3.93 14.85 5.15
N ALA A 67 2.70 15.35 5.32
CA ALA A 67 2.34 16.73 4.95
C ALA A 67 2.59 17.74 6.08
N GLY A 68 2.23 17.38 7.31
CA GLY A 68 2.23 18.29 8.48
C GLY A 68 3.41 18.12 9.44
N GLY A 69 4.33 17.19 9.17
CA GLY A 69 5.36 16.77 10.11
C GLY A 69 4.85 15.70 11.08
N SER A 70 5.76 15.08 11.82
CA SER A 70 5.40 14.06 12.81
C SER A 70 4.54 14.66 13.94
N PRO A 71 3.81 13.84 14.71
CA PRO A 71 3.08 14.29 15.90
C PRO A 71 3.91 15.20 16.83
N GLU A 72 5.18 14.87 17.05
CA GLU A 72 6.10 15.62 17.92
C GLU A 72 6.43 16.99 17.34
N VAL A 73 6.64 17.08 16.02
CA VAL A 73 6.85 18.37 15.33
C VAL A 73 5.59 19.22 15.40
N GLN A 74 4.43 18.61 15.17
CA GLN A 74 3.15 19.31 15.29
C GLN A 74 2.90 19.82 16.71
N LEU A 75 3.30 19.06 17.74
CA LEU A 75 3.22 19.47 19.14
C LEU A 75 4.12 20.66 19.43
N LEU A 76 5.39 20.58 19.02
CA LEU A 76 6.36 21.65 19.24
C LEU A 76 5.90 22.95 18.59
N LEU A 77 5.36 22.87 17.36
CA LEU A 77 4.83 24.04 16.65
C LEU A 77 3.54 24.60 17.26
N ALA A 78 2.82 23.81 18.05
CA ALA A 78 1.62 24.27 18.78
C ALA A 78 1.96 25.02 20.07
N ILE A 79 3.20 24.94 20.56
CA ILE A 79 3.64 25.63 21.78
C ILE A 79 4.01 27.08 21.41
N PRO A 80 3.30 28.09 21.94
CA PRO A 80 3.64 29.48 21.70
C PRO A 80 4.93 29.86 22.47
N PRO A 81 5.64 30.92 22.08
CA PRO A 81 6.91 31.30 22.71
C PRO A 81 6.78 31.70 24.18
N GLU A 82 5.60 32.18 24.61
CA GLU A 82 5.24 32.42 26.01
C GLU A 82 4.99 31.14 26.83
N GLY A 83 4.95 29.98 26.18
CA GLY A 83 4.65 28.68 26.77
C GLY A 83 3.14 28.44 26.92
N ILE A 84 2.79 27.18 27.19
CA ILE A 84 1.40 26.74 27.44
C ILE A 84 1.39 25.67 28.52
N SER A 85 0.33 25.63 29.33
CA SER A 85 0.17 24.56 30.32
C SER A 85 -0.13 23.21 29.64
N ARG A 86 0.20 22.12 30.35
CA ARG A 86 -0.02 20.76 29.83
C ARG A 86 -1.52 20.48 29.66
N GLU A 87 -2.32 21.01 30.56
CA GLU A 87 -3.78 20.84 30.58
C GLU A 87 -4.43 21.51 29.36
N GLU A 88 -3.98 22.71 29.00
CA GLU A 88 -4.46 23.43 27.81
C GLU A 88 -3.99 22.74 26.52
N LEU A 89 -2.75 22.24 26.50
CA LEU A 89 -2.22 21.48 25.36
C LEU A 89 -2.98 20.17 25.13
N GLN A 90 -3.40 19.50 26.21
CA GLN A 90 -4.17 18.25 26.14
C GLN A 90 -5.59 18.44 25.61
N VAL A 91 -6.20 19.60 25.86
CA VAL A 91 -7.49 19.96 25.27
C VAL A 91 -7.38 20.23 23.77
N MET A 92 -6.29 20.85 23.31
CA MET A 92 -6.11 21.21 21.90
C MET A 92 -5.65 20.05 21.03
N ASN A 93 -4.84 19.14 21.57
CA ASN A 93 -4.31 18.01 20.80
C ASN A 93 -4.30 16.70 21.60
N PRO A 94 -5.48 16.12 21.88
CA PRO A 94 -5.61 14.97 22.77
C PRO A 94 -4.91 13.71 22.25
N LEU A 95 -4.77 13.55 20.93
CA LEU A 95 -4.16 12.36 20.32
C LEU A 95 -2.62 12.41 20.35
N VAL A 96 -2.01 13.58 20.22
CA VAL A 96 -0.54 13.68 20.12
C VAL A 96 0.15 13.47 21.48
N LEU A 97 -0.52 13.79 22.59
CA LEU A 97 0.02 13.56 23.93
C LEU A 97 0.06 12.09 24.34
N ASP A 98 -0.84 11.25 23.84
CA ASP A 98 -0.80 9.81 24.07
C ASP A 98 0.32 9.12 23.25
N TYR A 99 0.65 9.64 22.06
CA TYR A 99 1.77 9.14 21.24
C TYR A 99 3.14 9.63 21.71
N CYS A 100 3.25 10.87 22.22
CA CYS A 100 4.49 11.43 22.76
C CYS A 100 4.91 10.82 24.11
N ALA A 101 4.05 10.04 24.76
CA ALA A 101 4.31 9.43 26.07
C ALA A 101 5.10 8.10 26.00
N ILE A 102 5.80 7.83 24.90
CA ILE A 102 6.73 6.71 24.79
C ILE A 102 8.14 7.28 24.68
N GLU A 103 8.82 7.28 25.83
CA GLU A 103 10.28 7.25 26.01
C GLU A 103 11.12 7.78 24.85
N GLU A 104 11.45 9.08 24.82
CA GLU A 104 12.83 9.52 24.62
C GLU A 104 13.03 10.88 25.29
N LEU A 105 14.19 10.99 25.95
CA LEU A 105 14.69 12.16 26.64
C LEU A 105 14.63 13.44 25.79
N TRP A 106 14.71 14.58 26.49
CA TRP A 106 15.21 15.90 26.06
C TRP A 106 14.19 17.04 26.14
N VAL A 107 13.94 17.51 27.37
CA VAL A 107 13.91 18.95 27.65
C VAL A 107 14.76 19.20 28.90
N HIS A 108 16.01 19.61 28.68
CA HIS A 108 16.82 20.37 29.63
C HIS A 108 17.50 21.49 28.83
N ALA A 109 16.92 22.69 28.91
CA ALA A 109 17.55 24.01 28.97
C ALA A 109 16.47 25.05 28.72
#